data_AF-A0A9W8J933-F1
#
_entry.id   AF-A0A9W8J933-F1
#
_cell.length_a   1.000
_cell.length_b   1.000
_cell.length_c   1.000
_cell.angle_alpha   90.00
_cell.angle_beta   90.00
_cell.angle_gamma   90.00
#
_symmetry.space_group_name_H-M   'P 1'
#
loop_
_entity.id
_entity.type
_entity.pdbx_description
1 polymer ?
#
loop_
_entity_poly.entity_id
_entity_poly.type
_entity_poly.pdbx_seq_one_letter_code
_entity_poly.pdbx_strand_id
1 'polypeptide(L)'
;MSNTHAPGKKATTAISRPKPIRWGGTVFFKVCTKAERSQVEEIVFEAPRYRFTEHSEVFENMFHLPTGSDGDVEGRDEEHPIMLDGYKANDFSALMKVLYPEPHIMVSGSYGLSKEEWVGVLALSTAE
;
A
#
# COMPACT_ATOMS: atom_id res chain seq x y z
N MET A 1 28.48 -63.98 -5.37
CA MET A 1 28.39 -62.73 -4.59
C MET A 1 29.16 -61.65 -5.34
N SER A 2 28.48 -60.77 -6.06
CA SER A 2 29.08 -59.51 -6.57
C SER A 2 27.97 -58.47 -6.69
N ASN A 3 27.81 -57.66 -5.64
CA ASN A 3 27.01 -56.44 -5.68
C ASN A 3 27.79 -55.38 -6.45
N THR A 4 27.25 -54.88 -7.56
CA THR A 4 27.79 -53.69 -8.24
C THR A 4 26.90 -52.51 -7.87
N HIS A 5 27.43 -51.63 -7.01
CA HIS A 5 26.76 -50.43 -6.54
C HIS A 5 26.91 -49.33 -7.60
N ALA A 6 25.78 -48.88 -8.18
CA ALA A 6 25.75 -47.74 -9.09
C ALA A 6 26.02 -46.43 -8.33
N PRO A 7 26.70 -45.43 -8.93
CA PRO A 7 27.05 -44.20 -8.23
C PRO A 7 25.80 -43.33 -8.05
N GLY A 8 25.56 -42.90 -6.80
CA GLY A 8 24.48 -42.01 -6.43
C GLY A 8 24.53 -40.71 -7.22
N LYS A 9 23.44 -40.41 -7.93
CA LYS A 9 23.21 -39.11 -8.55
C LYS A 9 23.12 -38.06 -7.44
N LYS A 10 24.15 -37.22 -7.29
CA LYS A 10 24.07 -36.03 -6.44
C LYS A 10 23.10 -35.04 -7.09
N ALA A 11 21.88 -34.98 -6.57
CA ALA A 11 20.95 -33.91 -6.89
C ALA A 11 21.58 -32.59 -6.44
N THR A 12 22.00 -31.77 -7.41
CA THR A 12 22.43 -30.41 -7.14
C THR A 12 21.17 -29.57 -6.99
N THR A 13 20.69 -29.44 -5.76
CA THR A 13 19.59 -28.53 -5.43
C THR A 13 20.08 -27.11 -5.67
N ALA A 14 19.70 -26.52 -6.80
CA ALA A 14 19.92 -25.11 -7.06
C ALA A 14 19.16 -24.30 -6.01
N ILE A 15 19.88 -23.72 -5.05
CA ILE A 15 19.30 -22.85 -4.03
C ILE A 15 18.78 -21.62 -4.77
N SER A 16 17.46 -21.52 -4.88
CA SER A 16 16.79 -20.32 -5.41
C SER A 16 17.18 -19.14 -4.53
N ARG A 17 17.81 -18.12 -5.13
CA ARG A 17 18.11 -16.89 -4.39
C ARG A 17 16.80 -16.20 -4.03
N PRO A 18 16.59 -15.78 -2.77
CA PRO A 18 15.40 -15.03 -2.40
C PRO A 18 15.34 -13.76 -3.24
N LYS A 19 14.16 -13.46 -3.80
CA LYS A 19 13.96 -12.18 -4.51
C LYS A 19 14.02 -11.04 -3.48
N PRO A 20 14.75 -9.95 -3.77
CA PRO A 20 14.72 -8.76 -2.91
C PRO A 20 13.28 -8.22 -2.79
N ILE A 21 12.86 -7.89 -1.57
CA ILE A 21 11.60 -7.21 -1.32
C ILE A 21 11.75 -5.77 -1.80
N ARG A 22 10.85 -5.32 -2.68
CA ARG A 22 10.79 -3.92 -3.11
C ARG A 22 9.63 -3.24 -2.39
N TRP A 23 9.96 -2.48 -1.34
CA TRP A 23 8.98 -1.72 -0.57
C TRP A 23 8.34 -0.54 -1.34
N GLY A 24 8.84 -0.24 -2.55
CA GLY A 24 8.29 0.80 -3.43
C GLY A 24 8.62 2.24 -2.99
N GLY A 25 9.19 2.43 -1.81
CA GLY A 25 9.41 3.76 -1.23
C GLY A 25 8.15 4.29 -0.53
N THR A 26 8.17 5.57 -0.22
CA THR A 26 7.07 6.30 0.42
C THR A 26 6.21 6.99 -0.64
N VAL A 27 4.92 7.12 -0.36
CA VAL A 27 3.98 7.97 -1.08
C VAL A 27 3.25 8.90 -0.09
N PHE A 28 3.00 10.14 -0.53
CA PHE A 28 2.29 11.15 0.24
C PHE A 28 0.91 11.41 -0.36
N PHE A 29 -0.13 11.38 0.48
CA PHE A 29 -1.51 11.67 0.10
C PHE A 29 -2.01 12.89 0.85
N LYS A 30 -2.69 13.82 0.19
CA LYS A 30 -3.32 14.97 0.83
C LYS A 30 -4.83 14.88 0.70
N VAL A 31 -5.51 14.60 1.80
CA VAL A 31 -6.97 14.45 1.84
C VAL A 31 -7.60 15.81 2.17
N CYS A 32 -8.44 16.30 1.27
CA CYS A 32 -9.15 17.57 1.41
C CYS A 32 -10.64 17.30 1.65
N THR A 33 -11.06 17.34 2.91
CA THR A 33 -12.44 17.09 3.31
C THR A 33 -13.24 18.39 3.22
N LYS A 34 -14.27 18.45 2.37
CA LYS A 34 -15.17 19.61 2.31
C LYS A 34 -16.17 19.54 3.47
N ALA A 35 -16.02 20.40 4.48
CA ALA A 35 -17.06 20.58 5.49
C ALA A 35 -18.12 21.60 5.04
N GLU A 36 -19.37 21.32 5.35
CA GLU A 36 -20.56 22.10 4.96
C GLU A 36 -20.58 23.54 5.54
N ARG A 37 -19.65 23.88 6.44
CA ARG A 37 -19.50 25.22 7.04
C ARG A 37 -18.17 25.93 6.74
N SER A 38 -17.56 25.67 5.58
CA SER A 38 -16.43 26.45 5.03
C SER A 38 -15.05 26.22 5.68
N GLN A 39 -14.84 25.12 6.41
CA GLN A 39 -13.50 24.66 6.75
C GLN A 39 -13.17 23.42 5.92
N VAL A 40 -12.13 23.51 5.09
CA VAL A 40 -11.56 22.33 4.44
C VAL A 40 -10.54 21.75 5.41
N GLU A 41 -10.76 20.52 5.85
CA GLU A 41 -9.75 19.79 6.59
C GLU A 41 -8.75 19.22 5.59
N GLU A 42 -7.49 19.62 5.73
CA GLU A 42 -6.39 19.19 4.88
C GLU A 42 -5.39 18.40 5.72
N ILE A 43 -5.27 17.11 5.45
CA ILE A 43 -4.35 16.22 6.17
C ILE A 43 -3.47 15.49 5.16
N VAL A 44 -2.16 15.53 5.40
CA VAL A 44 -1.18 14.75 4.66
C VAL A 44 -0.91 13.44 5.37
N PHE A 45 -1.01 12.34 4.63
CA PHE A 45 -0.72 10.98 5.07
C PHE A 45 0.50 10.45 4.34
N GLU A 46 1.46 9.95 5.12
CA GLU A 46 2.62 9.22 4.61
C GLU A 46 2.34 7.72 4.66
N ALA A 47 2.58 7.00 3.55
CA ALA A 47 2.43 5.56 3.53
C ALA A 47 3.47 4.85 2.63
N PRO A 48 3.84 3.60 2.94
CA PRO A 48 4.60 2.79 1.99
C PRO A 48 3.84 2.59 0.68
N ARG A 49 4.55 2.51 -0.45
CA ARG A 49 3.92 2.32 -1.77
C ARG A 49 3.47 0.89 -2.03
N TYR A 50 4.12 -0.10 -1.44
CA TYR A 50 3.95 -1.49 -1.86
C TYR A 50 2.52 -2.01 -1.69
N ARG A 51 1.77 -1.65 -0.63
CA ARG A 51 0.36 -2.11 -0.51
C ARG A 51 -0.55 -1.53 -1.57
N PHE A 52 -0.34 -0.28 -1.94
CA PHE A 52 -1.12 0.34 -3.01
C PHE A 52 -0.78 -0.27 -4.37
N THR A 53 0.50 -0.58 -4.60
CA THR A 53 0.95 -1.26 -5.83
C THR A 53 0.41 -2.71 -5.89
N GLU A 54 0.40 -3.42 -4.76
CA GLU A 54 -0.09 -4.82 -4.69
C GLU A 54 -1.59 -4.96 -4.86
N HIS A 55 -2.37 -3.95 -4.44
CA HIS A 55 -3.83 -4.05 -4.35
C HIS A 55 -4.60 -3.09 -5.27
N SER A 56 -3.90 -2.25 -6.03
CA SER A 56 -4.52 -1.30 -6.96
C SER A 56 -3.69 -1.15 -8.23
N GLU A 57 -4.24 -1.64 -9.34
CA GLU A 57 -3.66 -1.46 -10.67
C GLU A 57 -3.54 0.03 -11.04
N VAL A 58 -4.44 0.88 -10.53
CA VAL A 58 -4.39 2.33 -10.74
C VAL A 58 -3.11 2.90 -10.14
N PHE A 59 -2.81 2.58 -8.88
CA PHE A 59 -1.60 3.05 -8.21
C PHE A 59 -0.34 2.41 -8.79
N GLU A 60 -0.37 1.11 -9.13
CA GLU A 60 0.74 0.45 -9.80
C GLU A 60 1.09 1.17 -11.12
N ASN A 61 0.11 1.37 -11.99
CA ASN A 61 0.31 2.05 -13.26
C ASN A 61 0.82 3.48 -13.04
N MET A 62 0.19 4.25 -12.15
CA MET A 62 0.58 5.63 -11.85
C MET A 62 2.03 5.73 -11.38
N PHE A 63 2.50 4.81 -10.52
CA PHE A 63 3.88 4.79 -10.04
C PHE A 63 4.90 4.30 -11.07
N HIS A 64 4.45 3.59 -12.11
CA HIS A 64 5.28 3.14 -13.22
C HIS A 64 5.37 4.12 -14.39
N LEU A 65 4.50 5.14 -14.43
CA LEU A 65 4.56 6.16 -15.47
C LEU A 65 5.89 6.93 -15.40
N PRO A 66 6.57 7.13 -16.55
CA PRO A 66 7.78 7.93 -16.58
C PRO A 66 7.47 9.37 -16.18
N THR A 67 8.27 9.89 -15.26
CA THR A 67 8.21 11.29 -14.84
C THR A 67 8.40 12.21 -16.05
N GLY A 68 7.48 13.14 -16.26
CA GLY A 68 7.60 14.16 -17.30
C GLY A 68 8.84 15.04 -17.09
N SER A 69 9.22 15.82 -18.13
CA SER A 69 10.43 16.65 -18.14
C SER A 69 10.54 17.65 -16.99
N ASP A 70 9.42 17.99 -16.33
CA ASP A 70 9.35 18.96 -15.24
C ASP A 70 9.60 18.36 -13.85
N GLY A 71 9.81 17.04 -13.73
CA GLY A 71 10.11 16.42 -12.43
C GLY A 71 8.92 16.40 -11.44
N ASP A 72 7.74 16.81 -11.90
CA ASP A 72 6.51 16.91 -11.14
C ASP A 72 5.87 15.51 -11.03
N VAL A 73 6.23 14.78 -9.97
CA VAL A 73 5.71 13.43 -9.68
C VAL A 73 4.75 13.53 -8.50
N GLU A 74 3.49 13.20 -8.73
CA GLU A 74 2.51 13.13 -7.65
C GLU A 74 2.88 12.06 -6.61
N GLY A 75 2.73 12.43 -5.35
CA GLY A 75 3.00 11.60 -4.19
C GLY A 75 4.48 11.47 -3.83
N ARG A 76 5.38 12.32 -4.37
CA ARG A 76 6.82 12.23 -4.12
C ARG A 76 7.24 12.74 -2.73
N ASP A 77 6.64 13.84 -2.28
CA ASP A 77 6.87 14.50 -1.00
C ASP A 77 5.62 15.28 -0.56
N GLU A 78 5.71 15.99 0.57
CA GLU A 78 4.59 16.77 1.11
C GLU A 78 4.21 17.96 0.22
N GLU A 79 5.16 18.50 -0.55
CA GLU A 79 4.94 19.57 -1.51
C GLU A 79 4.26 19.09 -2.80
N HIS A 80 4.48 17.82 -3.17
CA HIS A 80 3.88 17.18 -4.35
C HIS A 80 3.09 15.91 -3.93
N PRO A 81 2.01 16.02 -3.13
CA PRO A 81 1.24 14.87 -2.69
C PRO A 81 0.22 14.45 -3.76
N ILE A 82 -0.31 13.23 -3.64
CA ILE A 82 -1.52 12.83 -4.38
C ILE A 82 -2.72 13.49 -3.73
N MET A 83 -3.44 14.33 -4.46
CA MET A 83 -4.59 15.06 -3.96
C MET A 83 -5.85 14.18 -3.95
N LEU A 84 -6.48 14.06 -2.80
CA LEU A 84 -7.71 13.30 -2.59
C LEU A 84 -8.83 14.24 -2.16
N ASP A 85 -9.49 14.87 -3.13
CA ASP A 85 -10.57 15.83 -2.92
C ASP A 85 -11.92 15.14 -2.70
N GLY A 86 -12.67 15.59 -1.69
CA GLY A 86 -14.04 15.12 -1.44
C GLY A 86 -14.12 13.84 -0.60
N TYR A 87 -12.97 13.26 -0.23
CA TYR A 87 -12.89 12.17 0.73
C TYR A 87 -12.77 12.70 2.16
N LYS A 88 -13.23 11.90 3.13
CA LYS A 88 -13.08 12.22 4.55
C LYS A 88 -11.74 11.71 5.06
N ALA A 89 -10.99 12.55 5.78
CA ALA A 89 -9.72 12.16 6.38
C ALA A 89 -9.86 10.97 7.35
N ASN A 90 -10.96 10.90 8.11
CA ASN A 90 -11.23 9.78 9.02
C ASN A 90 -11.40 8.44 8.27
N ASP A 91 -12.07 8.46 7.11
CA ASP A 91 -12.27 7.25 6.30
C ASP A 91 -10.92 6.77 5.74
N PHE A 92 -10.08 7.71 5.29
CA PHE A 92 -8.73 7.38 4.79
C PHE A 92 -7.81 6.88 5.90
N SER A 93 -7.89 7.48 7.10
CA SER A 93 -7.18 7.00 8.29
C SER A 93 -7.60 5.58 8.67
N ALA A 94 -8.90 5.26 8.60
CA ALA A 94 -9.38 3.89 8.81
C ALA A 94 -8.84 2.93 7.74
N LEU A 95 -8.79 3.34 6.47
CA LEU A 95 -8.19 2.54 5.40
C LEU A 95 -6.70 2.26 5.67
N MET A 96 -5.94 3.24 6.17
CA MET A 96 -4.54 3.05 6.53
C MET A 96 -4.35 2.00 7.61
N LYS A 97 -5.20 1.97 8.65
CA LYS A 97 -5.16 0.93 9.68
C LYS A 97 -5.43 -0.47 9.12
N VAL A 98 -6.26 -0.59 8.07
CA VAL A 98 -6.55 -1.86 7.41
C VAL A 98 -5.39 -2.32 6.53
N LEU A 99 -4.77 -1.42 5.78
CA LEU A 99 -3.64 -1.75 4.90
C LEU A 99 -2.33 -1.99 5.68
N TYR A 100 -2.17 -1.30 6.81
CA TYR A 100 -0.98 -1.35 7.67
C TYR A 100 -1.37 -1.64 9.13
N PRO A 101 -1.89 -2.85 9.41
CA PRO A 101 -2.27 -3.19 10.77
C PRO A 101 -1.03 -3.30 11.66
N GLU A 102 -1.13 -2.75 12.85
CA GLU A 102 -0.12 -2.97 13.88
C GLU A 102 -0.05 -4.45 14.27
N PRO A 103 1.11 -4.95 14.73
CA PRO A 103 1.26 -6.35 15.13
C PRO A 103 0.20 -6.83 16.12
N HIS A 104 -0.22 -5.97 17.05
CA HIS A 104 -1.24 -6.32 18.04
C HIS A 104 -2.63 -6.54 17.41
N ILE A 105 -2.97 -5.79 16.36
CA ILE A 105 -4.20 -5.98 15.56
C ILE A 105 -4.15 -7.33 14.84
N MET A 106 -3.02 -7.67 14.24
CA MET A 106 -2.85 -8.95 13.56
C MET A 106 -2.98 -10.15 14.51
N VAL A 107 -2.44 -10.03 15.73
CA VAL A 107 -2.52 -11.11 16.75
C VAL A 107 -3.93 -11.24 17.32
N SER A 108 -4.59 -10.13 17.60
CA SER A 108 -5.95 -10.13 18.16
C SER A 108 -7.05 -10.42 17.15
N GLY A 109 -6.78 -10.16 15.86
CA GLY A 109 -7.77 -10.25 14.79
C GLY A 109 -8.83 -9.12 14.82
N SER A 110 -8.63 -8.09 15.64
CA SER A 110 -9.58 -6.98 15.81
C SER A 110 -8.93 -5.66 15.43
N TYR A 111 -9.47 -4.99 14.41
CA TYR A 111 -8.99 -3.69 13.94
C TYR A 111 -9.44 -2.51 14.83
N GLY A 112 -10.36 -2.75 15.77
CA GLY A 112 -10.91 -1.70 16.63
C GLY A 112 -11.69 -0.60 15.87
N LEU A 113 -12.11 -0.87 14.64
CA LEU A 113 -12.84 0.07 13.80
C LEU A 113 -14.34 0.05 14.09
N SER A 114 -14.96 1.22 14.12
CA SER A 114 -16.41 1.39 14.19
C SER A 114 -17.09 0.95 12.88
N LYS A 115 -18.42 0.81 12.91
CA LYS A 115 -19.20 0.51 11.72
C LYS A 115 -19.03 1.60 10.65
N GLU A 116 -19.04 2.86 11.07
CA GLU A 116 -18.91 4.03 10.20
C GLU A 116 -17.52 4.08 9.56
N GLU A 117 -16.46 3.78 10.34
CA GLU A 117 -15.11 3.65 9.80
C GLU A 117 -15.02 2.53 8.75
N TRP A 118 -15.63 1.36 9.00
CA TRP A 118 -15.67 0.27 8.01
C TRP A 118 -16.45 0.64 6.74
N VAL A 119 -17.53 1.42 6.86
CA VAL A 119 -18.27 1.95 5.70
C VAL A 119 -17.38 2.90 4.89
N GLY A 120 -16.60 3.76 5.56
CA GLY A 120 -15.63 4.64 4.93
C GLY A 120 -14.52 3.87 4.20
N VAL A 121 -13.95 2.85 4.85
CA VAL A 121 -12.96 1.94 4.24
C VAL A 121 -13.52 1.31 2.97
N LEU A 122 -14.74 0.77 3.04
CA LEU A 122 -15.37 0.13 1.89
C LEU A 122 -15.59 1.14 0.75
N ALA A 123 -16.13 2.31 1.06
CA ALA A 123 -16.38 3.36 0.09
C ALA A 123 -15.10 3.79 -0.64
N LEU A 124 -13.97 3.92 0.07
CA LEU A 124 -12.67 4.24 -0.53
C LEU A 124 -12.11 3.09 -1.37
N SER A 125 -12.32 1.84 -0.96
CA SER A 125 -11.82 0.67 -1.68
C SER A 125 -12.60 0.35 -2.96
N THR A 126 -13.81 0.89 -3.10
CA THR A 126 -14.70 0.68 -4.25
C THR A 126 -15.00 1.98 -4.99
N ALA A 127 -14.28 3.06 -4.71
CA ALA A 127 -14.46 4.31 -5.45
C ALA A 127 -14.00 4.10 -6.89
N GLU A 128 -14.90 4.36 -7.85
CA GLU A 128 -14.63 4.40 -9.29
C GLU A 128 -14.11 5.76 -9.73
#